data_AF-A0A2G5QML0-F1
#
_entry.id   AF-A0A2G5QML0-F1
#
_cell.length_a   1.000
_cell.length_b   1.000
_cell.length_c   1.000
_cell.angle_alpha   90.00
_cell.angle_beta   90.00
_cell.angle_gamma   90.00
#
_symmetry.space_group_name_H-M   'P 1'
#
loop_
_entity.id
_entity.type
_entity.pdbx_description
1 polymer ?
#
loop_
_entity_poly.entity_id
_entity_poly.type
_entity_poly.pdbx_seq_one_letter_code
_entity_poly.pdbx_strand_id
1 'polypeptide(L)'
;MTQHFPTRQLRFFLTAPTPCPYLPGREERKVFAHLPLSDGPTVNDSLTQVGFRRSQNIAYRPACETCRACQSARAPAADYVLSRSERKVLNRNDDLKRHLVEAEATLEQFELLRRYLLARHADGGMAEMTWPDYVAMVEDTAVRTHLIEYRRKSEDRGPGDLIACVLVDVLADGLSLVYSFYNPDLDRRSLGSFVILDHIVQAQQSGLPYVYLGYWVPGSEKMAYKARFSPLEILKPGGWSLMSSRERGARPPSMRDGSKDPCDLPLSDAEPAEIEDLG
;
A
#
# COMPACT_ATOMS: atom_id res chain seq x y z
N MET A 1 41.52 20.50 8.45
CA MET A 1 40.67 20.03 9.57
C MET A 1 39.81 18.89 9.04
N THR A 2 40.03 17.67 9.51
CA THR A 2 39.22 16.51 9.14
C THR A 2 38.04 16.46 10.09
N GLN A 3 36.84 16.81 9.61
CA GLN A 3 35.62 16.75 10.42
C GLN A 3 35.06 15.33 10.35
N HIS A 4 34.95 14.68 11.49
CA HIS A 4 34.26 13.40 11.60
C HIS A 4 32.76 13.69 11.57
N PHE A 5 32.09 13.29 10.49
CA PHE A 5 30.63 13.28 10.46
C PHE A 5 30.17 12.03 11.22
N PRO A 6 29.23 12.13 12.18
CA PRO A 6 28.63 10.95 12.79
C PRO A 6 27.82 10.22 11.71
N THR A 7 28.30 9.05 11.27
CA THR A 7 27.51 8.15 10.44
C THR A 7 26.44 7.51 11.33
N ARG A 8 25.21 8.04 11.26
CA ARG A 8 24.05 7.39 11.88
C ARG A 8 23.81 6.06 11.17
N GLN A 9 24.22 4.96 11.79
CA GLN A 9 23.97 3.63 11.26
C GLN A 9 22.53 3.22 11.59
N LEU A 10 21.74 2.94 10.56
CA LEU A 10 20.46 2.26 10.72
C LEU A 10 20.71 0.83 11.23
N ARG A 11 19.97 0.44 12.26
CA ARG A 11 19.98 -0.94 12.76
C ARG A 11 18.89 -1.72 12.05
N PHE A 12 19.28 -2.84 11.48
CA PHE A 12 18.36 -3.78 10.84
C PHE A 12 18.17 -4.99 11.73
N PHE A 13 16.92 -5.41 11.86
CA PHE A 13 16.48 -6.57 12.61
C PHE A 13 15.83 -7.56 11.64
N LEU A 14 15.85 -8.84 11.99
CA LEU A 14 15.32 -9.91 11.14
C LEU A 14 14.34 -10.74 11.95
N THR A 15 13.13 -10.93 11.44
CA THR A 15 12.11 -11.73 12.12
C THR A 15 12.43 -13.22 12.08
N ALA A 16 11.81 -13.96 13.01
CA ALA A 16 11.70 -15.40 12.89
C ALA A 16 10.89 -15.79 11.62
N PRO A 17 11.10 -16.99 11.06
CA PRO A 17 10.26 -17.52 9.99
C PRO A 17 8.82 -17.73 10.45
N THR A 18 7.87 -17.28 9.63
CA THR A 18 6.43 -17.52 9.81
C THR A 18 5.82 -18.02 8.49
N PRO A 19 4.60 -18.61 8.50
CA PRO A 19 3.92 -18.98 7.25
C PRO A 19 3.74 -17.77 6.32
N CYS A 20 4.04 -17.94 5.04
CA CYS A 20 3.92 -16.84 4.07
C CYS A 20 2.44 -16.47 3.84
N PRO A 21 2.05 -15.19 4.00
CA PRO A 21 0.66 -14.77 3.84
C PRO A 21 0.16 -14.77 2.39
N TYR A 22 1.08 -14.90 1.41
CA TYR A 22 0.81 -14.80 -0.01
C TYR A 22 0.89 -16.12 -0.78
N LEU A 23 1.79 -17.02 -0.37
CA LEU A 23 2.10 -18.24 -1.12
C LEU A 23 2.00 -19.45 -0.17
N PRO A 24 0.94 -20.26 -0.27
CA PRO A 24 0.76 -21.43 0.58
C PRO A 24 1.96 -22.39 0.55
N GLY A 25 2.31 -22.95 1.70
CA GLY A 25 3.43 -23.90 1.83
C GLY A 25 4.81 -23.25 1.77
N ARG A 26 4.91 -21.92 1.83
CA ARG A 26 6.18 -21.19 1.95
C ARG A 26 6.27 -20.47 3.28
N GLU A 27 7.48 -20.06 3.63
CA GLU A 27 7.75 -19.23 4.80
C GLU A 27 8.12 -17.80 4.40
N GLU A 28 7.82 -16.86 5.28
CA GLU A 28 8.22 -15.46 5.20
C GLU A 28 9.19 -15.10 6.34
N ARG A 29 10.14 -14.23 6.02
CA ARG A 29 10.93 -13.47 6.99
C ARG A 29 10.96 -12.02 6.54
N LYS A 30 11.05 -11.09 7.47
CA LYS A 30 11.15 -9.65 7.18
C LYS A 30 12.41 -9.09 7.82
N VAL A 31 13.16 -8.30 7.06
CA VAL A 31 14.14 -7.38 7.63
C VAL A 31 13.45 -6.05 7.89
N PHE A 32 13.66 -5.44 9.06
CA PHE A 32 13.08 -4.14 9.38
C PHE A 32 14.05 -3.20 10.09
N ALA A 33 13.76 -1.90 10.04
CA ALA A 33 14.50 -0.85 10.73
C ALA A 33 13.53 0.21 11.24
N HIS A 34 13.83 0.81 12.40
CA HIS A 34 13.09 1.97 12.90
C HIS A 34 13.45 3.22 12.11
N LEU A 35 12.44 4.03 11.80
CA LEU A 35 12.62 5.32 11.19
C LEU A 35 12.94 6.37 12.26
N PRO A 36 14.05 7.12 12.14
CA PRO A 36 14.43 8.09 13.15
C PRO A 36 13.52 9.32 13.09
N LEU A 37 12.98 9.77 14.23
CA LEU A 37 12.10 10.96 14.29
C LEU A 37 12.68 12.21 13.61
N SER A 38 14.00 12.40 13.68
CA SER A 38 14.66 13.58 13.12
C SER A 38 14.84 13.57 11.60
N ASP A 39 14.81 12.39 10.96
CA ASP A 39 15.16 12.22 9.54
C ASP A 39 14.33 11.12 8.84
N GLY A 40 13.17 10.80 9.42
CA GLY A 40 12.27 9.75 8.94
C GLY A 40 11.91 9.88 7.46
N PRO A 41 11.58 11.08 6.93
CA PRO A 41 11.24 11.24 5.53
C PRO A 41 12.40 10.86 4.58
N THR A 42 13.60 11.37 4.83
CA THR A 42 14.79 11.08 3.99
C THR A 42 15.17 9.60 4.03
N VAL A 43 15.12 9.00 5.22
CA VAL A 43 15.40 7.57 5.39
C VAL A 43 14.33 6.72 4.69
N ASN A 44 13.05 7.07 4.81
CA ASN A 44 11.97 6.36 4.15
C ASN A 44 12.08 6.44 2.62
N ASP A 45 12.41 7.62 2.08
CA ASP A 45 12.67 7.81 0.66
C ASP A 45 13.78 6.86 0.19
N SER A 46 14.91 6.85 0.89
CA SER A 46 16.06 6.01 0.55
C SER A 46 15.76 4.51 0.63
N LEU A 47 15.05 4.08 1.69
CA LEU A 47 14.70 2.67 1.90
C LEU A 47 13.65 2.19 0.89
N THR A 48 12.69 3.04 0.52
CA THR A 48 11.67 2.72 -0.50
C THR A 48 12.31 2.41 -1.86
N GLN A 49 13.37 3.15 -2.25
CA GLN A 49 14.08 2.90 -3.50
C GLN A 49 14.72 1.50 -3.57
N VAL A 50 15.12 0.94 -2.43
CA VAL A 50 15.73 -0.41 -2.32
C VAL A 50 14.73 -1.47 -1.86
N GLY A 51 13.44 -1.15 -1.97
CA GLY A 51 12.34 -2.10 -1.87
C GLY A 51 11.78 -2.29 -0.47
N PHE A 52 12.10 -1.42 0.49
CA PHE A 52 11.39 -1.40 1.77
C PHE A 52 10.01 -0.75 1.61
N ARG A 53 9.13 -1.04 2.57
CA ARG A 53 7.84 -0.38 2.77
C ARG A 53 7.71 0.06 4.21
N ARG A 54 6.92 1.10 4.44
CA ARG A 54 6.61 1.58 5.78
C ARG A 54 5.39 0.86 6.36
N SER A 55 5.43 0.61 7.66
CA SER A 55 4.26 0.36 8.50
C SER A 55 4.52 1.06 9.83
N GLN A 56 3.61 1.91 10.30
CA GLN A 56 3.85 2.77 11.48
C GLN A 56 5.22 3.47 11.39
N ASN A 57 6.02 3.48 12.45
CA ASN A 57 7.34 4.09 12.47
C ASN A 57 8.48 3.11 12.11
N ILE A 58 8.19 2.01 11.40
CA ILE A 58 9.20 1.08 10.89
C ILE A 58 9.16 0.98 9.36
N ALA A 59 10.32 0.68 8.77
CA ALA A 59 10.43 0.26 7.38
C ALA A 59 10.85 -1.21 7.33
N TYR A 60 10.19 -2.03 6.50
CA TYR A 60 10.44 -3.46 6.36
C TYR A 60 10.59 -3.89 4.91
N ARG A 61 11.25 -5.03 4.69
CA ARG A 61 11.32 -5.72 3.39
C ARG A 61 11.34 -7.23 3.58
N PRO A 62 10.69 -8.02 2.72
CA PRO A 62 10.84 -9.47 2.70
C PRO A 62 12.31 -9.89 2.55
N ALA A 63 12.71 -10.89 3.35
CA ALA A 63 14.06 -11.42 3.45
C ALA A 63 14.05 -12.96 3.54
N CYS A 64 13.11 -13.61 2.83
CA CYS A 64 13.00 -15.07 2.78
C CYS A 64 14.30 -15.71 2.24
N GLU A 65 14.67 -16.86 2.79
CA GLU A 65 15.92 -17.55 2.43
C GLU A 65 15.87 -18.18 1.03
N THR A 66 14.73 -18.78 0.67
CA THR A 66 14.55 -19.57 -0.56
C THR A 66 13.59 -18.94 -1.56
N CYS A 67 13.06 -17.74 -1.27
CA CYS A 67 12.02 -17.08 -2.06
C CYS A 67 12.36 -15.62 -2.34
N ARG A 68 12.07 -15.16 -3.57
CA ARG A 68 12.21 -13.74 -3.98
C ARG A 68 10.96 -13.25 -4.73
N ALA A 69 9.79 -13.82 -4.41
CA ALA A 69 8.56 -13.54 -5.14
C ALA A 69 8.06 -12.11 -4.90
N CYS A 70 8.18 -11.60 -3.66
CA CYS A 70 7.76 -10.25 -3.30
C CYS A 70 8.65 -9.21 -3.97
N GLN A 71 8.09 -8.51 -4.96
CA GLN A 71 8.79 -7.48 -5.73
C GLN A 71 8.10 -6.15 -5.53
N SER A 72 8.82 -5.11 -5.10
CA SER A 72 8.23 -3.78 -4.97
C SER A 72 7.75 -3.29 -6.32
N ALA A 73 6.52 -2.79 -6.38
CA ALA A 73 5.89 -2.29 -7.59
C ALA A 73 5.58 -0.79 -7.47
N ARG A 74 5.76 -0.07 -8.58
CA ARG A 74 5.37 1.34 -8.73
C ARG A 74 4.86 1.61 -10.15
N ALA A 75 3.90 2.52 -10.28
CA ALA A 75 3.48 3.04 -11.57
C ALA A 75 4.35 4.26 -11.92
N PRO A 76 4.97 4.32 -13.12
CA PRO A 76 5.63 5.53 -13.61
C PRO A 76 4.55 6.53 -14.03
N ALA A 77 4.09 7.33 -13.08
CA ALA A 77 2.95 8.23 -13.22
C ALA A 77 3.16 9.25 -14.35
N ALA A 78 4.36 9.79 -14.49
CA ALA A 78 4.68 10.76 -15.55
C ALA A 78 4.37 10.24 -16.97
N ASP A 79 4.59 8.94 -17.21
CA ASP A 79 4.36 8.29 -18.51
C ASP A 79 3.06 7.47 -18.56
N TYR A 80 2.24 7.52 -17.51
CA TYR A 80 1.06 6.67 -17.40
C TYR A 80 -0.10 7.16 -18.27
N VAL A 81 -0.38 6.44 -19.34
CA VAL A 81 -1.53 6.71 -20.21
C VAL A 81 -2.70 5.82 -19.81
N LEU A 82 -3.73 6.42 -19.23
CA LEU A 82 -4.96 5.72 -18.87
C LEU A 82 -5.56 4.98 -20.07
N SER A 83 -6.00 3.75 -19.86
CA SER A 83 -6.76 2.95 -20.80
C SER A 83 -8.24 3.37 -20.84
N ARG A 84 -9.00 2.83 -21.81
CA ARG A 84 -10.44 3.07 -21.89
C ARG A 84 -11.19 2.53 -20.66
N SER A 85 -10.78 1.39 -20.11
CA SER A 85 -11.39 0.80 -18.91
C SER A 85 -11.08 1.61 -17.67
N GLU A 86 -9.85 2.10 -17.51
CA GLU A 86 -9.46 2.93 -16.37
C GLU A 86 -10.18 4.28 -16.38
N ARG A 87 -10.30 4.92 -17.56
CA ARG A 87 -11.14 6.12 -17.73
C ARG A 87 -12.59 5.88 -17.31
N LYS A 88 -13.17 4.71 -17.63
CA LYS A 88 -14.53 4.38 -17.19
C LYS A 88 -14.62 4.24 -15.67
N VAL A 89 -13.60 3.70 -15.01
CA VAL A 89 -13.56 3.60 -13.54
C VAL A 89 -13.48 4.98 -12.89
N LEU A 90 -12.64 5.87 -13.41
CA LEU A 90 -12.58 7.27 -12.95
C LEU A 90 -13.92 7.98 -13.13
N ASN A 91 -14.51 7.92 -14.34
CA ASN A 91 -15.78 8.57 -14.63
C ASN A 91 -16.95 8.05 -13.78
N ARG A 92 -16.92 6.77 -13.37
CA ARG A 92 -17.97 6.19 -12.52
C ARG A 92 -17.99 6.78 -11.10
N ASN A 93 -16.89 7.42 -10.70
CA ASN A 93 -16.68 7.94 -9.35
C ASN A 93 -16.43 9.46 -9.38
N ASP A 94 -16.87 10.16 -10.44
CA ASP A 94 -16.73 11.61 -10.58
C ASP A 94 -17.58 12.41 -9.57
N ASP A 95 -18.56 11.75 -8.96
CA ASP A 95 -19.38 12.22 -7.85
C ASP A 95 -18.60 12.33 -6.53
N LEU A 96 -17.46 11.62 -6.40
CA LEU A 96 -16.63 11.65 -5.20
C LEU A 96 -15.70 12.87 -5.21
N LYS A 97 -15.58 13.52 -4.05
CA LYS A 97 -14.64 14.62 -3.80
C LYS A 97 -13.51 14.13 -2.92
N ARG A 98 -12.30 14.58 -3.28
CA ARG A 98 -11.06 14.27 -2.56
C ARG A 98 -10.86 15.31 -1.47
N HIS A 99 -10.57 14.85 -0.27
CA HIS A 99 -10.19 15.69 0.85
C HIS A 99 -8.84 15.19 1.36
N LEU A 100 -7.80 16.02 1.17
CA LEU A 100 -6.51 15.80 1.81
C LEU A 100 -6.62 16.28 3.25
N VAL A 101 -6.41 15.38 4.20
CA VAL A 101 -6.47 15.66 5.64
C VAL A 101 -5.19 15.19 6.31
N GLU A 102 -4.88 15.79 7.45
CA GLU A 102 -3.75 15.34 8.27
C GLU A 102 -3.93 13.87 8.69
N ALA A 103 -2.83 13.20 9.01
CA ALA A 103 -2.84 11.84 9.52
C ALA A 103 -3.30 11.82 10.99
N GLU A 104 -4.55 12.21 11.22
CA GLU A 104 -5.26 12.12 12.49
C GLU A 104 -6.38 11.09 12.34
N ALA A 105 -6.38 10.07 13.19
CA ALA A 105 -7.35 8.99 13.10
C ALA A 105 -8.74 9.46 13.54
N THR A 106 -9.77 9.13 12.77
CA THR A 106 -11.16 9.41 13.14
C THR A 106 -11.99 8.13 13.29
N LEU A 107 -13.00 8.17 14.16
CA LEU A 107 -13.89 7.03 14.36
C LEU A 107 -14.64 6.64 13.08
N GLU A 108 -15.05 7.62 12.25
CA GLU A 108 -15.73 7.35 10.97
C GLU A 108 -14.82 6.54 10.02
N GLN A 109 -13.54 6.89 9.94
CA GLN A 109 -12.56 6.14 9.15
C GLN A 109 -12.39 4.71 9.69
N PHE A 110 -12.27 4.56 11.02
CA PHE A 110 -12.14 3.24 11.64
C PHE A 110 -13.38 2.36 11.43
N GLU A 111 -14.59 2.92 11.51
CA GLU A 111 -15.83 2.19 11.21
C GLU A 111 -15.90 1.73 9.75
N LEU A 112 -15.44 2.55 8.80
CA LEU A 112 -15.31 2.16 7.41
C LEU A 112 -14.27 1.05 7.23
N LEU A 113 -13.11 1.18 7.86
CA LEU A 113 -12.05 0.17 7.83
C LEU A 113 -12.56 -1.17 8.39
N ARG A 114 -13.22 -1.17 9.54
CA ARG A 114 -13.76 -2.38 10.16
C ARG A 114 -14.77 -3.08 9.25
N ARG A 115 -15.69 -2.33 8.62
CA ARG A 115 -16.62 -2.89 7.63
C ARG A 115 -15.88 -3.50 6.43
N TYR A 116 -14.88 -2.80 5.92
CA TYR A 116 -14.04 -3.27 4.81
C TYR A 116 -13.31 -4.58 5.16
N LEU A 117 -12.66 -4.63 6.32
CA LEU A 117 -11.93 -5.80 6.82
C LEU A 117 -12.86 -7.00 7.02
N LEU A 118 -14.03 -6.81 7.65
CA LEU A 118 -15.00 -7.90 7.84
C LEU A 118 -15.51 -8.47 6.51
N ALA A 119 -15.72 -7.62 5.51
CA ALA A 119 -16.25 -8.05 4.21
C ALA A 119 -15.19 -8.72 3.31
N ARG A 120 -13.93 -8.32 3.42
CA ARG A 120 -12.85 -8.71 2.48
C ARG A 120 -11.76 -9.57 3.10
N HIS A 121 -11.61 -9.52 4.43
CA HIS A 121 -10.45 -10.03 5.17
C HIS A 121 -10.86 -10.74 6.46
N ALA A 122 -12.03 -11.37 6.52
CA ALA A 122 -12.54 -12.03 7.73
C ALA A 122 -11.55 -13.01 8.38
N ASP A 123 -10.67 -13.63 7.59
CA ASP A 123 -9.68 -14.60 8.05
C ASP A 123 -8.24 -14.03 8.17
N GLY A 124 -8.04 -12.71 8.04
CA GLY A 124 -6.73 -12.06 8.09
C GLY A 124 -6.42 -11.45 9.46
N GLY A 125 -5.14 -11.36 9.85
CA GLY A 125 -4.74 -10.84 11.17
C GLY A 125 -5.22 -9.42 11.47
N MET A 126 -5.44 -8.61 10.43
CA MET A 126 -6.02 -7.26 10.59
C MET A 126 -7.53 -7.25 10.89
N ALA A 127 -8.26 -8.35 10.72
CA ALA A 127 -9.71 -8.39 11.01
C ALA A 127 -10.04 -8.07 12.46
N GLU A 128 -9.08 -8.32 13.36
CA GLU A 128 -9.18 -8.09 14.81
C GLU A 128 -8.63 -6.72 15.23
N MET A 129 -8.27 -5.85 14.27
CA MET A 129 -7.71 -4.53 14.54
C MET A 129 -8.63 -3.70 15.44
N THR A 130 -8.05 -3.21 16.55
CA THR A 130 -8.73 -2.34 17.51
C THR A 130 -8.61 -0.87 17.13
N TRP A 131 -9.36 0.01 17.80
CA TRP A 131 -9.24 1.45 17.62
C TRP A 131 -7.81 1.96 17.92
N PRO A 132 -7.16 1.57 19.04
CA PRO A 132 -5.75 1.90 19.28
C PRO A 132 -4.78 1.46 18.17
N ASP A 133 -5.00 0.28 17.58
CA ASP A 133 -4.16 -0.21 16.47
C ASP A 133 -4.31 0.67 15.23
N TYR A 134 -5.54 1.10 14.94
CA TYR A 134 -5.80 2.03 13.84
C TYR A 134 -5.15 3.40 14.08
N VAL A 135 -5.28 3.94 15.30
CA VAL A 135 -4.60 5.18 15.71
C VAL A 135 -3.10 5.05 15.51
N ALA A 136 -2.48 3.96 15.98
CA ALA A 136 -1.05 3.73 15.78
C ALA A 136 -0.67 3.64 14.29
N MET A 137 -1.46 2.93 13.47
CA MET A 137 -1.22 2.83 12.03
C MET A 137 -1.20 4.20 11.32
N VAL A 138 -2.11 5.11 11.73
CA VAL A 138 -2.26 6.43 11.12
C VAL A 138 -1.27 7.44 11.69
N GLU A 139 -1.12 7.49 13.01
CA GLU A 139 -0.47 8.59 13.73
C GLU A 139 0.98 8.30 14.13
N ASP A 140 1.35 7.03 14.35
CA ASP A 140 2.74 6.67 14.73
C ASP A 140 3.65 6.64 13.49
N THR A 141 4.10 7.81 13.06
CA THR A 141 4.98 7.94 11.89
C THR A 141 5.95 9.11 12.02
N ALA A 142 7.23 8.86 11.72
CA ALA A 142 8.24 9.92 11.53
C ALA A 142 8.26 10.48 10.09
N VAL A 143 7.34 10.05 9.23
CA VAL A 143 7.32 10.37 7.79
C VAL A 143 6.22 11.36 7.48
N ARG A 144 6.35 12.07 6.34
CA ARG A 144 5.28 12.92 5.79
C ARG A 144 4.14 12.04 5.31
N THR A 145 3.11 11.89 6.15
CA THR A 145 1.96 11.05 5.90
C THR A 145 0.68 11.88 5.95
N HIS A 146 -0.23 11.63 5.02
CA HIS A 146 -1.57 12.22 5.00
C HIS A 146 -2.61 11.15 4.72
N LEU A 147 -3.87 11.49 5.00
CA LEU A 147 -5.02 10.71 4.56
C LEU A 147 -5.71 11.43 3.39
N ILE A 148 -6.13 10.65 2.39
CA ILE A 148 -7.03 11.12 1.34
C ILE A 148 -8.38 10.46 1.52
N GLU A 149 -9.36 11.26 1.91
CA GLU A 149 -10.75 10.85 2.01
C GLU A 149 -11.49 11.12 0.70
N TYR A 150 -12.25 10.12 0.24
CA TYR A 150 -13.15 10.24 -0.90
C TYR A 150 -14.57 10.28 -0.37
N ARG A 151 -15.18 11.47 -0.44
CA ARG A 151 -16.52 11.72 0.11
C ARG A 151 -17.54 11.97 -0.98
N ARG A 152 -18.75 11.42 -0.82
CA ARG A 152 -19.89 11.85 -1.62
C ARG A 152 -20.44 13.14 -1.01
N LYS A 153 -20.74 14.13 -1.85
CA LYS A 153 -21.30 15.41 -1.40
C LYS A 153 -22.57 15.22 -0.56
N SER A 154 -22.65 15.88 0.59
CA SER A 154 -23.87 15.90 1.42
C SER A 154 -24.94 16.87 0.88
N GLU A 155 -26.21 16.55 1.12
CA GLU A 155 -27.34 17.44 0.85
C GLU A 155 -27.50 18.52 1.94
N ASP A 156 -27.07 18.23 3.17
CA ASP A 156 -27.28 19.06 4.37
C ASP A 156 -26.10 19.99 4.73
N ARG A 157 -25.16 20.19 3.80
CA ARG A 157 -23.89 20.92 3.99
C ARG A 157 -22.92 20.29 5.02
N GLY A 158 -23.19 19.07 5.48
CA GLY A 158 -22.21 18.27 6.22
C GLY A 158 -21.01 17.83 5.38
N PRO A 159 -20.03 17.13 5.99
CA PRO A 159 -18.82 16.68 5.29
C PRO A 159 -19.12 15.69 4.14
N GLY A 160 -20.28 15.04 4.17
CA GLY A 160 -20.69 14.04 3.19
C GLY A 160 -20.16 12.64 3.52
N ASP A 161 -20.74 11.63 2.88
CA ASP A 161 -20.48 10.23 3.23
C ASP A 161 -19.04 9.83 2.87
N LEU A 162 -18.28 9.31 3.84
CA LEU A 162 -16.98 8.71 3.58
C LEU A 162 -17.12 7.39 2.81
N ILE A 163 -16.64 7.37 1.56
CA ILE A 163 -16.76 6.22 0.65
C ILE A 163 -15.46 5.41 0.57
N ALA A 164 -14.31 6.09 0.58
CA ALA A 164 -13.00 5.47 0.58
C ALA A 164 -11.99 6.36 1.31
N CYS A 165 -10.93 5.74 1.81
CA CYS A 165 -9.84 6.43 2.48
C CYS A 165 -8.51 5.75 2.15
N VAL A 166 -7.46 6.56 1.98
CA VAL A 166 -6.11 6.08 1.65
C VAL A 166 -5.11 6.78 2.56
N LEU A 167 -4.28 6.00 3.24
CA LEU A 167 -3.10 6.47 3.97
C LEU A 167 -1.93 6.52 3.00
N VAL A 168 -1.35 7.71 2.84
CA VAL A 168 -0.36 8.01 1.80
C VAL A 168 0.89 8.63 2.42
N ASP A 169 2.07 8.11 2.07
CA ASP A 169 3.31 8.83 2.33
C ASP A 169 3.71 9.67 1.11
N VAL A 170 4.16 10.89 1.37
CA VAL A 170 4.72 11.79 0.35
C VAL A 170 6.24 11.65 0.33
N LEU A 171 6.73 10.97 -0.70
CA LEU A 171 8.15 10.76 -0.96
C LEU A 171 8.72 11.89 -1.82
N ALA A 172 10.04 12.03 -1.87
CA ALA A 172 10.69 12.97 -2.79
C ALA A 172 10.35 12.76 -4.27
N ASP A 173 10.04 11.51 -4.68
CA ASP A 173 9.80 11.14 -6.08
C ASP A 173 8.42 10.52 -6.33
N GLY A 174 7.50 10.56 -5.35
CA GLY A 174 6.23 9.88 -5.54
C GLY A 174 5.28 9.89 -4.36
N LEU A 175 4.11 9.31 -4.61
CA LEU A 175 3.13 8.97 -3.58
C LEU A 175 3.25 7.48 -3.26
N SER A 176 3.36 7.12 -1.99
CA SER A 176 3.34 5.71 -1.56
C SER A 176 2.01 5.39 -0.89
N LEU A 177 1.25 4.48 -1.50
CA LEU A 177 0.00 4.00 -0.92
C LEU A 177 0.35 2.99 0.18
N VAL A 178 0.26 3.44 1.43
CA VAL A 178 0.56 2.63 2.61
C VAL A 178 -0.59 1.68 2.90
N TYR A 179 -1.81 2.23 2.91
CA TYR A 179 -3.02 1.45 3.15
C TYR A 179 -4.22 2.10 2.46
N SER A 180 -5.20 1.30 2.05
CA SER A 180 -6.49 1.84 1.56
C SER A 180 -7.64 0.94 1.97
N PHE A 181 -8.78 1.57 2.25
CA PHE A 181 -10.03 0.90 2.61
C PHE A 181 -11.20 1.70 2.06
N TYR A 182 -12.32 1.02 1.82
CA TYR A 182 -13.47 1.61 1.14
C TYR A 182 -14.75 0.85 1.45
N ASN A 183 -15.89 1.44 1.11
CA ASN A 183 -17.18 0.84 1.34
C ASN A 183 -17.34 -0.43 0.48
N PRO A 184 -17.39 -1.63 1.10
CA PRO A 184 -17.44 -2.90 0.37
C PRO A 184 -18.79 -3.14 -0.33
N ASP A 185 -19.85 -2.45 0.08
CA ASP A 185 -21.21 -2.58 -0.48
C ASP A 185 -21.34 -1.90 -1.86
N LEU A 186 -20.32 -1.16 -2.29
CA LEU A 186 -20.27 -0.42 -3.55
C LEU A 186 -19.37 -1.09 -4.59
N ASP A 187 -19.40 -2.42 -4.67
CA ASP A 187 -18.57 -3.26 -5.56
C ASP A 187 -18.54 -2.79 -7.04
N ARG A 188 -19.71 -2.41 -7.59
CA ARG A 188 -19.87 -1.92 -8.97
C ARG A 188 -19.04 -0.67 -9.28
N ARG A 189 -18.59 0.05 -8.26
CA ARG A 189 -17.77 1.26 -8.41
C ARG A 189 -16.29 0.96 -8.68
N SER A 190 -15.82 -0.25 -8.39
CA SER A 190 -14.42 -0.62 -8.50
C SER A 190 -13.50 0.29 -7.66
N LEU A 191 -13.90 0.59 -6.42
CA LEU A 191 -13.26 1.59 -5.57
C LEU A 191 -11.76 1.33 -5.33
N GLY A 192 -11.35 0.06 -5.19
CA GLY A 192 -9.93 -0.29 -5.07
C GLY A 192 -9.08 0.11 -6.29
N SER A 193 -9.61 -0.06 -7.50
CA SER A 193 -8.94 0.42 -8.72
C SER A 193 -9.04 1.94 -8.85
N PHE A 194 -10.18 2.52 -8.48
CA PHE A 194 -10.40 3.97 -8.53
C PHE A 194 -9.37 4.73 -7.71
N VAL A 195 -9.14 4.36 -6.45
CA VAL A 195 -8.18 5.08 -5.59
C VAL A 195 -6.77 5.03 -6.17
N ILE A 196 -6.31 3.90 -6.71
CA ILE A 196 -4.99 3.80 -7.35
C ILE A 196 -4.89 4.71 -8.58
N LEU A 197 -5.89 4.67 -9.46
CA LEU A 197 -5.91 5.47 -10.68
C LEU A 197 -5.97 6.97 -10.37
N ASP A 198 -6.74 7.34 -9.36
CA ASP A 198 -6.81 8.72 -8.92
C ASP A 198 -5.48 9.20 -8.33
N HIS A 199 -4.75 8.36 -7.58
CA HIS A 199 -3.40 8.70 -7.10
C HIS A 199 -2.39 8.84 -8.24
N ILE A 200 -2.52 8.05 -9.31
CA ILE A 200 -1.71 8.25 -10.53
C ILE A 200 -2.00 9.62 -11.15
N VAL A 201 -3.28 10.00 -11.26
CA VAL A 201 -3.66 11.33 -11.76
C VAL A 201 -3.16 12.44 -10.83
N GLN A 202 -3.22 12.26 -9.51
CA GLN A 202 -2.67 13.23 -8.54
C GLN A 202 -1.15 13.38 -8.69
N ALA A 203 -0.42 12.27 -8.78
CA ALA A 203 1.02 12.31 -9.00
C ALA A 203 1.39 13.05 -10.29
N GLN A 204 0.65 12.81 -11.39
CA GLN A 204 0.80 13.57 -12.64
C GLN A 204 0.55 15.07 -12.45
N GLN A 205 -0.52 15.44 -11.75
CA GLN A 205 -0.87 16.84 -11.46
C GLN A 205 0.19 17.55 -10.60
N SER A 206 0.84 16.81 -9.70
CA SER A 206 1.88 17.30 -8.80
C SER A 206 3.30 17.21 -9.38
N GLY A 207 3.46 16.69 -10.60
CA GLY A 207 4.78 16.48 -11.22
C GLY A 207 5.62 15.40 -10.53
N LEU A 208 4.99 14.50 -9.77
CA LEU A 208 5.66 13.38 -9.12
C LEU A 208 5.78 12.19 -10.10
N PRO A 209 6.99 11.64 -10.30
CA PRO A 209 7.20 10.64 -11.33
C PRO A 209 6.60 9.27 -11.00
N TYR A 210 6.36 8.93 -9.72
CA TYR A 210 5.95 7.58 -9.34
C TYR A 210 4.76 7.53 -8.37
N VAL A 211 4.01 6.43 -8.46
CA VAL A 211 3.09 5.98 -7.41
C VAL A 211 3.50 4.57 -6.95
N TYR A 212 3.91 4.41 -5.70
CA TYR A 212 4.33 3.13 -5.13
C TYR A 212 3.11 2.35 -4.61
N LEU A 213 2.93 1.12 -5.09
CA LEU A 213 1.65 0.38 -4.95
C LEU A 213 1.64 -0.77 -3.97
N GLY A 214 2.79 -1.25 -3.52
CA GLY A 214 2.87 -2.48 -2.73
C GLY A 214 3.93 -3.43 -3.26
N TYR A 215 4.11 -4.53 -2.58
CA TYR A 215 4.68 -5.70 -3.22
C TYR A 215 3.67 -6.23 -4.22
N TRP A 216 4.18 -6.57 -5.40
CA TRP A 216 3.56 -7.51 -6.29
C TRP A 216 4.18 -8.89 -6.03
N VAL A 217 3.33 -9.88 -5.80
CA VAL A 217 3.75 -11.25 -5.51
C VAL A 217 3.18 -12.16 -6.60
N PRO A 218 3.99 -12.62 -7.57
CA PRO A 218 3.55 -13.54 -8.60
C PRO A 218 3.01 -14.82 -7.97
N GLY A 219 1.85 -15.27 -8.44
CA GLY A 219 1.18 -16.46 -7.91
C GLY A 219 0.37 -16.25 -6.63
N SER A 220 0.32 -15.02 -6.10
CA SER A 220 -0.64 -14.64 -5.06
C SER A 220 -1.90 -14.08 -5.73
N GLU A 221 -3.05 -14.69 -5.47
CA GLU A 221 -4.34 -14.12 -5.86
C GLU A 221 -4.49 -12.72 -5.28
N LYS A 222 -4.06 -12.54 -4.02
CA LYS A 222 -4.21 -11.28 -3.28
C LYS A 222 -3.49 -10.11 -3.92
N MET A 223 -2.38 -10.40 -4.60
CA MET A 223 -1.52 -9.38 -5.20
C MET A 223 -1.65 -9.33 -6.73
N ALA A 224 -2.49 -10.17 -7.33
CA ALA A 224 -2.61 -10.30 -8.78
C ALA A 224 -3.14 -9.03 -9.46
N TYR A 225 -3.98 -8.24 -8.77
CA TYR A 225 -4.60 -7.05 -9.36
C TYR A 225 -3.58 -5.98 -9.76
N LYS A 226 -2.45 -5.86 -9.07
CA LYS A 226 -1.42 -4.83 -9.33
C LYS A 226 -0.88 -4.90 -10.75
N ALA A 227 -0.75 -6.11 -11.29
CA ALA A 227 -0.25 -6.34 -12.65
C ALA A 227 -1.20 -5.83 -13.76
N ARG A 228 -2.43 -5.44 -13.42
CA ARG A 228 -3.41 -4.87 -14.37
C ARG A 228 -3.12 -3.40 -14.69
N PHE A 229 -2.45 -2.67 -13.80
CA PHE A 229 -2.00 -1.31 -14.05
C PHE A 229 -0.81 -1.36 -15.00
N SER A 230 -0.86 -0.58 -16.08
CA SER A 230 0.17 -0.56 -17.12
C SER A 230 0.33 0.85 -17.67
N PRO A 231 1.56 1.39 -17.74
CA PRO A 231 2.83 0.76 -17.35
C PRO A 231 2.98 0.51 -15.83
N LEU A 232 3.75 -0.52 -15.46
CA LEU A 232 4.12 -0.81 -14.08
C LEU A 232 5.58 -1.22 -14.04
N GLU A 233 6.34 -0.68 -13.09
CA GLU A 233 7.71 -1.07 -12.81
C GLU A 233 7.76 -1.98 -11.58
N ILE A 234 8.70 -2.92 -11.61
CA ILE A 234 9.02 -3.80 -10.49
C ILE A 234 10.51 -3.75 -10.19
N LEU A 235 10.85 -3.82 -8.91
CA LEU A 235 12.23 -3.82 -8.44
C LEU A 235 12.85 -5.22 -8.61
N LYS A 236 13.87 -5.31 -9.46
CA LYS A 236 14.65 -6.52 -9.73
C LYS A 236 16.07 -6.37 -9.17
N PRO A 237 16.91 -7.43 -9.16
CA PRO A 237 18.30 -7.31 -8.75
C PRO A 237 19.11 -6.26 -9.51
N GLY A 238 18.76 -5.99 -10.78
CA GLY A 238 19.37 -4.95 -11.61
C GLY A 238 18.74 -3.55 -11.44
N GLY A 239 17.82 -3.37 -10.50
CA GLY A 239 17.08 -2.13 -10.28
C GLY A 239 15.65 -2.16 -10.79
N TRP A 240 15.02 -0.99 -10.83
CA TRP A 240 13.67 -0.80 -11.34
C TRP A 240 13.60 -1.09 -12.84
N SER A 241 12.60 -1.85 -13.26
CA SER A 241 12.38 -2.17 -14.66
C SER A 241 10.90 -2.33 -14.96
N LEU A 242 10.48 -1.98 -16.18
CA LEU A 242 9.11 -2.21 -16.63
C LEU A 242 8.76 -3.70 -16.58
N MET A 243 7.58 -3.98 -16.03
CA MET A 243 7.00 -5.31 -16.02
C MET A 243 6.72 -5.76 -17.46
N SER A 244 7.23 -6.94 -17.81
CA SER A 244 7.03 -7.56 -19.11
C SER A 244 5.61 -8.12 -19.24
N SER A 245 5.16 -8.35 -20.48
CA SER A 245 3.87 -8.98 -20.74
C SER A 245 3.78 -10.41 -20.19
N ARG A 246 4.90 -11.13 -20.12
CA ARG A 246 4.96 -12.48 -19.51
C ARG A 246 4.71 -12.40 -18.00
N GLU A 247 5.30 -11.43 -17.32
CA GLU A 247 5.11 -11.20 -15.88
C GLU A 247 3.67 -10.79 -15.56
N ARG A 248 3.08 -9.92 -16.38
CA ARG A 248 1.66 -9.54 -16.25
C ARG A 248 0.69 -10.73 -16.36
N GLY A 249 1.03 -11.72 -17.19
CA GLY A 249 0.23 -12.91 -17.42
C GLY A 249 0.44 -14.05 -16.42
N ALA A 250 1.34 -13.90 -15.44
CA ALA A 250 1.62 -14.94 -14.44
C ALA A 250 0.41 -15.15 -13.51
N ARG A 251 -0.46 -16.10 -13.86
CA ARG A 251 -1.59 -16.52 -13.03
C ARG A 251 -1.14 -17.43 -11.88
N PRO A 252 -1.83 -17.40 -10.72
CA PRO A 252 -1.69 -18.45 -9.73
C PRO A 252 -2.01 -19.82 -10.34
N PRO A 253 -1.34 -20.91 -9.91
CA PRO A 253 -1.76 -22.25 -10.28
C PRO A 253 -3.20 -22.46 -9.81
N SER A 254 -4.09 -22.83 -10.74
CA SER A 254 -5.53 -22.92 -10.48
C SER A 254 -5.84 -23.95 -9.38
N MET A 255 -6.31 -23.50 -8.23
CA MET A 255 -7.17 -24.32 -7.38
C MET A 255 -8.61 -24.03 -7.79
N ARG A 256 -9.37 -25.10 -8.05
CA ARG A 256 -10.75 -25.02 -8.53
C ARG A 256 -11.66 -24.48 -7.41
N ASP A 257 -11.96 -23.19 -7.40
CA ASP A 257 -13.24 -22.68 -6.89
C ASP A 257 -13.53 -21.25 -7.38
N GLY A 258 -14.81 -20.94 -7.60
CA GLY A 258 -15.31 -19.72 -8.22
C GLY A 258 -15.36 -18.49 -7.30
N SER A 259 -14.21 -17.91 -6.97
CA SER A 259 -14.13 -16.67 -6.20
C SER A 259 -14.07 -15.39 -7.05
N LYS A 260 -14.50 -14.29 -6.43
CA LYS A 260 -14.81 -12.95 -6.95
C LYS A 260 -13.62 -12.23 -7.62
N ASP A 261 -13.88 -11.06 -8.21
CA ASP A 261 -12.92 -10.23 -8.96
C ASP A 261 -11.60 -10.01 -8.15
N PRO A 262 -10.41 -10.32 -8.71
CA PRO A 262 -9.12 -10.23 -8.02
C PRO A 262 -8.73 -8.88 -7.41
N CYS A 263 -9.46 -7.80 -7.72
CA CYS A 263 -9.32 -6.50 -7.03
C CYS A 263 -9.93 -6.49 -5.61
N ASP A 264 -10.60 -7.57 -5.19
CA ASP A 264 -11.27 -7.72 -3.89
C ASP A 264 -10.36 -8.29 -2.79
N LEU A 265 -9.05 -8.33 -3.00
CA LEU A 265 -8.09 -8.94 -2.11
C LEU A 265 -7.13 -7.88 -1.52
N PRO A 266 -6.51 -8.11 -0.33
CA PRO A 266 -5.97 -7.05 0.51
C PRO A 266 -4.92 -6.19 -0.22
N LEU A 267 -5.05 -4.88 -0.05
CA LEU A 267 -4.13 -3.88 -0.62
C LEU A 267 -2.87 -3.68 0.24
N SER A 268 -2.85 -4.21 1.45
CA SER A 268 -1.78 -3.98 2.43
C SER A 268 -0.87 -5.19 2.59
N ASP A 269 0.43 -4.92 2.47
CA ASP A 269 1.49 -5.82 2.91
C ASP A 269 1.91 -5.57 4.38
N ALA A 270 1.32 -4.54 4.99
CA ALA A 270 1.58 -4.09 6.35
C ALA A 270 0.70 -4.86 7.33
N GLU A 271 1.06 -6.12 7.59
CA GLU A 271 0.85 -6.62 8.95
C GLU A 271 1.93 -5.98 9.83
N PRO A 272 1.56 -5.33 10.95
CA PRO A 272 2.54 -4.94 11.96
C PRO A 272 3.40 -6.17 12.25
N ALA A 273 4.72 -6.00 12.35
CA ALA A 273 5.50 -7.04 13.00
C ALA A 273 4.92 -7.16 14.42
N GLU A 274 4.45 -8.35 14.81
CA GLU A 274 4.19 -8.65 16.21
C GLU A 274 5.55 -8.49 16.91
N ILE A 275 5.77 -7.33 17.53
CA ILE A 275 6.91 -7.07 18.41
C ILE A 275 6.46 -7.57 19.79
N GLU A 276 6.18 -8.87 19.89
CA GLU A 276 6.15 -9.53 21.19
C GLU A 276 7.57 -10.00 21.50
N ASP A 277 8.07 -9.55 22.67
CA ASP A 277 9.31 -9.96 23.32
C ASP A 277 10.64 -9.69 22.60
N LEU A 278 11.06 -8.42 22.65
CA LEU A 278 12.48 -8.10 22.85
C LEU A 278 12.59 -7.16 24.05
N GLY A 279 12.69 -7.78 25.24
CA GLY A 279 13.06 -7.10 26.48
C GLY A 279 14.46 -6.48 26.45
#